data_AF-A0A917I038-F1
#
_entry.id   AF-A0A917I038-F1
#
_cell.length_a   1.000
_cell.length_b   1.000
_cell.length_c   1.000
_cell.angle_alpha   90.00
_cell.angle_beta   90.00
_cell.angle_gamma   90.00
#
_symmetry.space_group_name_H-M   'P 1'
#
loop_
_entity.id
_entity.type
_entity.pdbx_description
1 polymer ?
#
loop_
_entity_poly.entity_id
_entity_poly.type
_entity_poly.pdbx_seq_one_letter_code
_entity_poly.pdbx_strand_id
1 'polypeptide(L)'
;MSFIGNVIWIIFGGFFIFLQYLFGGLVLCLTIVGIPFGLQLFKLAVASLVPFGTKVIPTPTSTGCLYTLMNILWIIFGGIWVALTHFFFGVLLCITIVGIPFGMQHFKLMGLAFTPFGKAIS
;
A
#
# COMPACT_ATOMS: atom_id res chain seq x y z
N MET A 1 16.48 -1.92 -13.07
CA MET A 1 15.49 -0.88 -13.46
C MET A 1 14.68 -0.33 -12.27
N SER A 2 14.78 -0.91 -11.08
CA SER A 2 14.08 -0.40 -9.88
C SER A 2 14.63 0.93 -9.35
N PHE A 3 15.95 1.15 -9.41
CA PHE A 3 16.56 2.35 -8.82
C PHE A 3 16.08 3.66 -9.46
N ILE A 4 16.25 3.83 -10.79
CA ILE A 4 15.78 5.03 -11.51
C ILE A 4 14.28 5.25 -11.31
N GLY A 5 13.47 4.19 -11.44
CA GLY A 5 12.02 4.28 -11.27
C GLY A 5 11.63 4.74 -9.87
N ASN A 6 12.30 4.22 -8.83
CA ASN A 6 12.08 4.64 -7.44
C ASN A 6 12.52 6.09 -7.20
N VAL A 7 13.63 6.55 -7.79
CA VAL A 7 14.07 7.95 -7.67
C VAL A 7 13.03 8.90 -8.26
N ILE A 8 12.56 8.64 -9.49
CA ILE A 8 11.52 9.46 -10.13
C ILE A 8 10.23 9.40 -9.30
N TRP A 9 9.81 8.21 -8.88
CA TRP A 9 8.63 8.03 -8.06
C TRP A 9 8.67 8.85 -6.76
N ILE A 10 9.78 8.80 -6.02
CA ILE A 10 9.95 9.54 -4.76
C ILE A 10 9.79 11.04 -5.00
N ILE A 11 10.40 11.58 -6.06
CA ILE A 11 10.37 13.02 -6.39
C ILE A 11 8.94 13.46 -6.79
N PHE A 12 8.23 12.65 -7.58
CA PHE A 12 6.94 13.04 -8.16
C PHE A 12 5.71 12.76 -7.28
N GLY A 13 5.85 12.07 -6.14
CA GLY A 13 4.72 11.84 -5.25
C GLY A 13 4.87 10.70 -4.25
N GLY A 14 5.77 9.76 -4.49
CA GLY A 14 6.00 8.60 -3.64
C GLY A 14 6.35 8.94 -2.21
N PHE A 15 7.12 10.02 -2.00
CA PHE A 15 7.47 10.49 -0.65
C PHE A 15 6.25 11.00 0.13
N PHE A 16 5.31 11.69 -0.54
CA PHE A 16 4.08 12.16 0.08
C PHE A 16 3.17 10.99 0.48
N ILE A 17 3.05 9.98 -0.38
CA ILE A 17 2.28 8.76 -0.09
C ILE A 17 2.88 8.03 1.12
N PHE A 18 4.21 7.89 1.16
CA PHE A 18 4.91 7.31 2.30
C PHE A 18 4.60 8.05 3.60
N LEU A 19 4.69 9.38 3.61
CA LEU A 19 4.40 10.19 4.78
C LEU A 19 2.94 10.06 5.23
N GLN A 20 2.00 10.01 4.30
CA GLN A 20 0.58 9.85 4.61
C GLN A 20 0.32 8.51 5.31
N TYR A 21 0.92 7.43 4.82
CA TYR A 21 0.83 6.11 5.45
C TYR A 21 1.57 6.04 6.79
N LEU A 22 2.73 6.67 6.90
CA LEU A 22 3.48 6.75 8.15
C LEU A 22 2.65 7.46 9.22
N PHE A 23 2.11 8.64 8.90
CA PHE A 23 1.31 9.40 9.84
C PHE A 23 0.00 8.69 10.20
N GLY A 24 -0.72 8.14 9.22
CA GLY A 24 -1.93 7.36 9.48
C GLY A 24 -1.65 6.12 10.34
N GLY A 25 -0.51 5.45 10.11
CA GLY A 25 -0.06 4.32 10.94
C GLY A 25 0.21 4.72 12.39
N LEU A 26 0.91 5.84 12.60
CA LEU A 26 1.18 6.38 13.94
C LEU A 26 -0.12 6.73 14.67
N VAL A 27 -1.06 7.39 13.99
CA VAL A 27 -2.37 7.75 14.56
C VAL A 27 -3.16 6.51 14.97
N LEU A 28 -3.22 5.47 14.13
CA LEU A 28 -3.91 4.22 14.50
C LEU A 28 -3.24 3.53 15.70
N CYS A 29 -1.91 3.56 15.78
CA CYS A 29 -1.14 3.00 16.88
C CYS A 29 -1.36 3.72 18.23
N LEU A 30 -1.98 4.91 18.26
CA LEU A 30 -2.36 5.57 19.52
C LEU A 30 -3.45 4.79 20.28
N THR A 31 -4.17 3.89 19.62
CA THR A 31 -5.22 3.07 20.22
C THR A 31 -4.83 1.59 20.20
N ILE A 32 -5.12 0.85 21.27
CA ILE A 32 -4.82 -0.59 21.36
C ILE A 32 -5.49 -1.36 20.19
N VAL A 33 -6.71 -0.98 19.83
CA VAL A 33 -7.48 -1.60 18.75
C VAL A 33 -6.88 -1.27 17.36
N GLY A 34 -6.29 -0.09 17.20
CA GLY A 34 -5.74 0.38 15.93
C GLY A 34 -4.33 -0.15 15.61
N ILE A 35 -3.55 -0.56 16.61
CA ILE A 35 -2.19 -1.12 16.43
C ILE A 35 -2.08 -2.15 15.28
N PRO A 36 -2.91 -3.21 15.20
CA PRO A 36 -2.78 -4.20 14.12
C PRO A 36 -2.96 -3.59 12.71
N PHE A 37 -3.80 -2.56 12.59
CA PHE A 37 -4.04 -1.84 11.34
C PHE A 37 -2.94 -0.82 11.04
N GLY A 38 -2.43 -0.13 12.07
CA GLY A 38 -1.29 0.78 11.95
C GLY A 38 -0.04 0.07 11.43
N LEU A 39 0.21 -1.16 11.87
CA LEU A 39 1.28 -2.00 11.32
C LEU A 39 1.10 -2.31 9.81
N GLN A 40 -0.14 -2.47 9.34
CA GLN A 40 -0.40 -2.62 7.90
C GLN A 40 -0.16 -1.33 7.13
N LEU A 41 -0.47 -0.17 7.72
CA LEU A 41 -0.14 1.13 7.13
C LEU A 41 1.36 1.34 7.03
N PHE A 42 2.15 0.94 8.02
CA PHE A 42 3.61 1.01 7.90
C PHE A 42 4.15 0.10 6.80
N LYS A 43 3.55 -1.08 6.60
CA LYS A 43 3.88 -1.96 5.47
C LYS A 43 3.59 -1.28 4.13
N LEU A 44 2.42 -0.63 4.00
CA LEU A 44 2.07 0.15 2.82
C LEU A 44 3.02 1.36 2.63
N ALA A 45 3.42 2.02 3.72
CA ALA A 45 4.40 3.11 3.70
C ALA A 45 5.70 2.61 3.07
N VAL A 46 6.32 1.58 3.63
CA VAL A 46 7.58 1.02 3.11
C VAL A 46 7.43 0.55 1.65
N ALA A 47 6.33 -0.15 1.33
CA ALA A 47 6.05 -0.58 -0.04
C ALA A 47 5.88 0.60 -1.02
N SER A 48 5.32 1.71 -0.55
CA SER A 48 5.12 2.92 -1.35
C SER A 48 6.38 3.76 -1.52
N LEU A 49 7.39 3.62 -0.64
CA LEU A 49 8.64 4.36 -0.75
C LEU A 49 9.47 3.89 -1.95
N VAL A 50 9.54 2.57 -2.14
CA VAL A 50 10.36 1.92 -3.18
C VAL A 50 9.58 0.86 -3.94
N PRO A 51 8.46 1.20 -4.60
CA PRO A 51 7.54 0.21 -5.13
C PRO A 51 8.14 -0.61 -6.27
N PHE A 52 9.08 -0.06 -7.04
CA PHE A 52 9.74 -0.80 -8.10
C PHE A 52 10.72 -1.82 -7.51
N GLY A 53 10.51 -3.09 -7.84
CA GLY A 53 11.31 -4.21 -7.34
C GLY A 53 10.72 -4.91 -6.11
N THR A 54 9.88 -4.25 -5.32
CA THR A 54 9.18 -4.90 -4.20
C THR A 54 8.28 -6.02 -4.71
N LYS A 55 8.18 -7.13 -4.00
CA LYS A 55 7.20 -8.19 -4.31
C LYS A 55 6.27 -8.36 -3.13
N VAL A 56 4.97 -8.39 -3.42
CA VAL A 56 3.95 -8.71 -2.43
C VAL A 56 3.72 -10.21 -2.50
N ILE A 57 4.17 -10.93 -1.48
CA ILE A 57 4.07 -12.39 -1.41
C ILE A 57 3.11 -12.80 -0.28
N PRO A 58 2.31 -13.87 -0.46
CA PRO A 58 1.57 -14.44 0.66
C PRO A 58 2.52 -14.95 1.74
N THR A 59 2.21 -14.72 3.01
CA THR A 59 2.94 -15.36 4.11
C THR A 59 2.56 -16.83 4.21
N PRO A 60 3.45 -17.72 4.72
CA PRO A 60 3.14 -19.15 4.89
C PRO A 60 1.96 -19.40 5.83
N THR A 61 1.65 -18.47 6.73
CA THR A 61 0.47 -18.47 7.62
C THR A 61 -0.74 -17.73 7.04
N SER A 62 -0.74 -17.36 5.76
CA SER A 62 -1.81 -16.54 5.12
C SER A 62 -3.21 -17.16 5.18
N THR A 63 -3.32 -18.45 5.49
CA THR A 63 -4.57 -19.17 5.75
C THR A 63 -4.95 -19.10 7.22
N GLY A 64 -5.90 -18.21 7.57
CA GLY A 64 -6.47 -18.13 8.91
C GLY A 64 -7.72 -17.26 8.96
N CYS A 65 -8.72 -17.68 9.75
CA CYS A 65 -9.98 -16.95 9.95
C CYS A 65 -9.76 -15.52 10.48
N LEU A 66 -8.74 -15.33 11.30
CA LEU A 66 -8.37 -14.03 11.85
C LEU A 66 -7.96 -13.03 10.77
N TYR A 67 -7.16 -13.43 9.78
CA TYR A 67 -6.74 -12.53 8.70
C TYR A 67 -7.91 -12.15 7.79
N THR A 68 -8.83 -13.08 7.52
CA THR A 68 -10.06 -12.78 6.78
C THR A 68 -10.87 -11.73 7.55
N LEU A 69 -11.08 -11.91 8.85
CA LEU A 69 -11.83 -10.98 9.68
C LEU A 69 -11.16 -9.60 9.74
N MET A 70 -9.85 -9.55 9.93
CA MET A 70 -9.09 -8.29 9.94
C MET A 70 -9.10 -7.59 8.58
N ASN A 71 -9.01 -8.32 7.47
CA ASN A 71 -9.14 -7.76 6.13
C ASN A 71 -10.56 -7.20 5.88
N ILE A 72 -11.62 -7.85 6.36
CA ILE A 72 -13.00 -7.35 6.27
C ILE A 72 -13.14 -6.03 7.04
N LEU A 73 -12.70 -6.00 8.30
CA LEU A 73 -12.70 -4.77 9.11
C LEU A 73 -11.90 -3.66 8.42
N TRP A 74 -10.70 -4.00 7.96
CA TRP A 74 -9.83 -3.06 7.26
C TRP A 74 -10.50 -2.45 6.03
N ILE A 75 -11.07 -3.26 5.13
CA ILE A 75 -11.74 -2.80 3.91
C ILE A 75 -12.82 -1.77 4.22
N ILE A 76 -13.65 -2.04 5.25
CA ILE A 76 -14.78 -1.18 5.62
C ILE A 76 -14.28 0.16 6.18
N PHE A 77 -13.30 0.14 7.09
CA PHE A 77 -12.88 1.34 7.81
C PHE A 77 -11.84 2.19 7.06
N GLY A 78 -10.99 1.61 6.21
CA GLY A 78 -9.89 2.35 5.58
C GLY A 78 -9.42 1.81 4.24
N GLY A 79 -9.40 0.49 4.06
CA GLY A 79 -8.85 -0.19 2.89
C GLY A 79 -9.49 0.25 1.57
N ILE A 80 -10.81 0.46 1.53
CA ILE A 80 -11.49 0.92 0.31
C ILE A 80 -11.06 2.33 -0.09
N TRP A 81 -10.92 3.25 0.87
CA TRP A 81 -10.51 4.63 0.61
C TRP A 81 -9.08 4.70 0.07
N VAL A 82 -8.20 3.89 0.65
CA VAL A 82 -6.81 3.74 0.20
C VAL A 82 -6.75 3.13 -1.20
N ALA A 83 -7.53 2.07 -1.45
CA ALA A 83 -7.61 1.42 -2.75
C ALA A 83 -8.15 2.36 -3.83
N LEU A 84 -9.19 3.15 -3.54
CA LEU A 84 -9.76 4.14 -4.47
C LEU A 84 -8.77 5.24 -4.81
N THR A 85 -7.99 5.72 -3.83
CA THR A 85 -6.95 6.72 -4.05
C THR A 85 -5.91 6.19 -5.04
N HIS A 86 -5.41 4.98 -4.80
CA HIS A 86 -4.47 4.34 -5.73
C HIS A 86 -5.11 4.04 -7.10
N PHE A 87 -6.38 3.65 -7.15
CA PHE A 87 -7.08 3.43 -8.40
C PHE A 87 -7.12 4.70 -9.25
N PHE A 88 -7.54 5.82 -8.63
CA PHE A 88 -7.66 7.10 -9.31
C PHE A 88 -6.31 7.56 -9.89
N PHE A 89 -5.25 7.59 -9.07
CA PHE A 89 -3.91 7.97 -9.56
C PHE A 89 -3.33 6.96 -10.55
N GLY A 90 -3.62 5.66 -10.39
CA GLY A 90 -3.25 4.62 -11.33
C GLY A 90 -3.83 4.87 -12.71
N VAL A 91 -5.14 5.11 -12.80
CA VAL A 91 -5.82 5.44 -14.06
C VAL A 91 -5.29 6.74 -14.64
N LEU A 92 -5.15 7.80 -13.82
CA LEU A 92 -4.67 9.11 -14.26
C LEU A 92 -3.29 9.01 -14.92
N LEU A 93 -2.35 8.29 -14.30
CA LEU A 93 -0.99 8.11 -14.83
C LEU A 93 -0.99 7.24 -16.09
N CYS A 94 -1.86 6.23 -16.16
CA CYS A 94 -2.00 5.36 -17.33
C CYS A 94 -2.56 6.06 -18.59
N ILE A 95 -3.08 7.30 -18.49
CA ILE A 95 -3.49 8.09 -19.66
C ILE A 95 -2.28 8.43 -20.55
N THR A 96 -1.08 8.51 -19.97
CA THR A 96 0.15 8.86 -20.71
C THR A 96 1.07 7.65 -20.84
N ILE A 97 1.72 7.49 -22.00
CA ILE A 97 2.67 6.38 -22.24
C ILE A 97 3.80 6.37 -21.19
N VAL A 98 4.28 7.56 -20.81
CA VAL A 98 5.35 7.73 -19.81
C VAL A 98 4.86 7.39 -18.39
N GLY A 99 3.59 7.63 -18.09
CA GLY A 99 3.00 7.39 -16.77
C GLY A 99 2.59 5.94 -16.50
N ILE A 100 2.36 5.12 -17.53
CA ILE A 100 2.01 3.69 -17.41
C ILE A 100 2.86 2.93 -16.37
N PRO A 101 4.21 2.96 -16.38
CA PRO A 101 5.02 2.22 -15.40
C PRO A 101 4.75 2.64 -13.95
N PHE A 102 4.41 3.90 -13.71
CA PHE A 102 4.08 4.44 -12.38
C PHE A 102 2.63 4.12 -11.99
N GLY A 103 1.70 4.20 -12.94
CA GLY A 103 0.31 3.77 -12.74
C GLY A 103 0.22 2.29 -12.32
N MET A 104 1.07 1.43 -12.90
CA MET A 104 1.18 0.03 -12.47
C MET A 104 1.63 -0.13 -11.01
N GLN A 105 2.47 0.77 -10.50
CA GLN A 105 2.83 0.74 -9.07
C GLN A 105 1.65 1.13 -8.18
N HIS A 106 0.82 2.09 -8.61
CA HIS A 106 -0.40 2.40 -7.88
C HIS A 106 -1.36 1.21 -7.83
N PHE A 107 -1.59 0.48 -8.92
CA PHE A 107 -2.46 -0.70 -8.89
C PHE A 107 -1.89 -1.85 -8.06
N LYS A 108 -0.56 -2.00 -8.01
CA LYS A 108 0.08 -2.95 -7.11
C LYS A 108 -0.14 -2.60 -5.64
N LEU A 109 0.01 -1.31 -5.28
CA LEU A 109 -0.27 -0.82 -3.93
C LEU A 109 -1.76 -0.93 -3.59
N MET A 110 -2.66 -0.69 -4.55
CA MET A 110 -4.10 -0.95 -4.44
C MET A 110 -4.39 -2.41 -4.09
N GLY A 111 -3.74 -3.36 -4.78
CA GLY A 111 -3.87 -4.79 -4.50
C GLY A 111 -3.39 -5.18 -3.09
N LEU A 112 -2.37 -4.50 -2.57
CA LEU A 112 -1.95 -4.64 -1.17
C LEU A 112 -2.95 -3.99 -0.21
N ALA A 113 -3.50 -2.83 -0.57
CA ALA A 113 -4.47 -2.09 0.24
C ALA A 113 -5.81 -2.82 0.42
N PHE A 114 -6.24 -3.65 -0.53
CA PHE A 114 -7.45 -4.46 -0.34
C PHE A 114 -7.30 -5.52 0.75
N THR A 115 -6.18 -6.25 0.76
CA THR A 115 -5.95 -7.36 1.68
C THR A 115 -4.52 -7.36 2.22
N PRO A 116 -4.16 -6.43 3.13
CA PRO A 116 -2.79 -6.31 3.62
C PRO A 116 -2.40 -7.40 4.62
N PHE A 117 -3.37 -7.97 5.32
CA PHE A 117 -3.13 -9.05 6.27
C PHE A 117 -2.86 -10.36 5.53
N GLY A 118 -1.87 -11.13 6.01
CA GLY A 118 -1.42 -12.37 5.36
C GLY A 118 -0.49 -12.16 4.16
N LYS A 119 0.00 -10.93 3.93
CA LYS A 119 0.97 -10.61 2.89
C LYS A 119 2.26 -10.04 3.49
N ALA A 120 3.40 -10.40 2.93
CA ALA A 120 4.70 -9.83 3.22
C ALA A 120 5.24 -9.07 2.00
N ILE A 121 6.16 -8.14 2.26
CA ILE A 121 6.91 -7.42 1.24
C ILE A 121 8.34 -7.98 1.22
N SER A 122 8.88 -8.24 0.02
CA SER A 122 10.24 -8.70 -0.23
C SER A 122 10.91 -7.87 -1.31
#